data_AF-A0A7J9ZKU8-F1
#
_entry.id   AF-A0A7J9ZKU8-F1
#
_cell.length_a   1.000
_cell.length_b   1.000
_cell.length_c   1.000
_cell.angle_alpha   90.00
_cell.angle_beta   90.00
_cell.angle_gamma   90.00
#
_symmetry.space_group_name_H-M   'P 1'
#
loop_
_entity.id
_entity.type
_entity.pdbx_description
1 polymer ?
#
loop_
_entity_poly.entity_id
_entity_poly.type
_entity_poly.pdbx_seq_one_letter_code
_entity_poly.pdbx_strand_id
1 'polypeptide(L)'
;MPRQTNELTRDPVGNLPPELARGFLTAGVTDRLAGEFGILSRDTVERSVTDAWCCAEHLGLEVTPALVERIAREHLVGVVNSVPPSGPWF
;
A
#
# COMPACT_ATOMS: atom_id res chain seq x y z
N MET A 1 28.39 -43.43 5.32
CA MET A 1 27.37 -42.59 5.99
C MET A 1 28.04 -41.74 7.06
N PRO A 2 27.67 -40.47 7.28
CA PRO A 2 27.23 -39.44 6.33
C PRO A 2 27.95 -38.08 6.55
N ARG A 3 27.96 -37.19 5.56
CA ARG A 3 27.72 -35.75 5.78
C ARG A 3 27.08 -35.22 4.50
N GLN A 4 25.75 -35.23 4.49
CA GLN A 4 25.00 -34.41 3.54
C GLN A 4 25.30 -32.95 3.89
N THR A 5 26.04 -32.30 3.02
CA THR A 5 26.10 -30.84 2.97
C THR A 5 24.70 -30.39 2.59
N ASN A 6 23.92 -29.95 3.59
CA ASN A 6 22.64 -29.30 3.37
C ASN A 6 22.93 -28.02 2.58
N GLU A 7 22.73 -28.10 1.26
CA GLU A 7 22.79 -26.97 0.37
C GLU A 7 21.67 -26.03 0.79
N LEU A 8 22.10 -24.95 1.43
CA LEU A 8 21.32 -23.78 1.79
C LEU A 8 20.80 -23.16 0.49
N THR A 9 19.72 -23.72 -0.06
CA THR A 9 18.94 -23.13 -1.14
C THR A 9 18.39 -21.82 -0.60
N ARG A 10 19.12 -20.75 -0.91
CA ARG A 10 18.63 -19.38 -0.80
C ARG A 10 17.45 -19.30 -1.76
N ASP A 11 16.24 -19.36 -1.24
CA ASP A 11 15.05 -18.92 -1.97
C ASP A 11 14.94 -17.40 -1.75
N PRO A 12 15.30 -16.53 -2.72
CA PRO A 12 15.22 -15.09 -2.47
C PRO A 12 13.80 -14.51 -2.59
N VAL A 13 12.78 -15.34 -2.88
CA VAL A 13 11.39 -14.86 -3.09
C VAL A 13 10.32 -15.78 -2.47
N GLY A 14 10.69 -16.96 -1.94
CA GLY A 14 9.72 -18.01 -1.60
C GLY A 14 9.05 -17.93 -0.22
N ASN A 15 9.64 -17.22 0.75
CA ASN A 15 9.17 -17.28 2.14
C ASN A 15 9.41 -15.96 2.89
N LEU A 16 8.87 -14.87 2.36
CA LEU A 16 8.85 -13.61 3.10
C LEU A 16 7.72 -13.67 4.14
N PRO A 17 7.96 -13.32 5.41
CA PRO A 17 6.90 -13.26 6.40
C PRO A 17 5.80 -12.29 5.92
N PRO A 18 4.51 -12.62 6.14
CA PRO A 18 3.38 -11.88 5.59
C PRO A 18 3.39 -10.41 5.99
N GLU A 19 3.90 -10.07 7.18
CA GLU A 19 4.07 -8.67 7.62
C GLU A 19 5.04 -7.88 6.74
N LEU A 20 6.14 -8.48 6.30
CA LEU A 20 7.08 -7.81 5.40
C LEU A 20 6.51 -7.73 3.98
N ALA A 21 5.83 -8.80 3.50
CA ALA A 21 5.19 -8.82 2.19
C ALA A 21 4.17 -7.68 2.06
N ARG A 22 3.31 -7.51 3.08
CA ARG A 22 2.41 -6.36 3.18
C ARG A 22 3.18 -5.06 3.04
N GLY A 23 4.23 -4.85 3.84
CA GLY A 23 5.02 -3.62 3.81
C GLY A 23 5.59 -3.28 2.43
N PHE A 24 6.15 -4.26 1.71
CA PHE A 24 6.66 -4.03 0.36
C PHE A 24 5.54 -3.74 -0.66
N LEU A 25 4.41 -4.45 -0.56
CA LEU A 25 3.26 -4.23 -1.43
C LEU A 25 2.65 -2.84 -1.21
N THR A 26 2.45 -2.44 0.05
CA THR A 26 1.94 -1.10 0.39
C THR A 26 2.92 -0.03 -0.05
N ALA A 27 4.22 -0.21 0.13
CA ALA A 27 5.22 0.76 -0.31
C ALA A 27 5.20 0.98 -1.83
N GLY A 28 5.05 -0.09 -2.63
CA GLY A 28 4.94 0.00 -4.08
C GLY A 28 3.68 0.73 -4.55
N VAL A 29 2.54 0.50 -3.87
CA VAL A 29 1.28 1.22 -4.14
C VAL A 29 1.39 2.69 -3.73
N THR A 30 1.97 2.96 -2.55
CA THR A 30 2.22 4.32 -2.06
C THR A 30 3.06 5.13 -3.05
N ASP A 31 4.15 4.57 -3.57
CA ASP A 31 5.04 5.30 -4.48
C ASP A 31 4.31 5.70 -5.78
N ARG A 32 3.52 4.77 -6.34
CA ARG A 32 2.71 5.01 -7.53
C ARG A 32 1.65 6.10 -7.29
N LEU A 33 0.91 6.02 -6.20
CA LEU A 33 -0.12 7.00 -5.85
C LEU A 33 0.48 8.35 -5.45
N ALA A 34 1.64 8.39 -4.81
CA ALA A 34 2.33 9.64 -4.48
C ALA A 34 2.78 10.37 -5.75
N GLY A 35 3.20 9.63 -6.79
CA GLY A 35 3.50 10.21 -8.10
C GLY A 35 2.26 10.78 -8.80
N GLU A 36 1.10 10.14 -8.65
CA GLU A 36 -0.16 10.58 -9.26
C GLU A 36 -0.82 11.75 -8.51
N PHE A 37 -0.85 11.68 -7.18
CA PHE A 37 -1.47 12.66 -6.30
C PHE A 37 -0.42 13.62 -5.70
N GLY A 38 0.47 14.14 -6.54
CA GLY A 38 1.59 14.99 -6.10
C GLY A 38 1.21 16.30 -5.39
N ILE A 39 -0.08 16.66 -5.37
CA ILE A 39 -0.61 17.80 -4.60
C ILE A 39 -0.75 17.47 -3.10
N LEU A 40 -0.90 16.19 -2.77
CA LEU A 40 -1.10 15.70 -1.41
C LEU A 40 0.24 15.35 -0.77
N SER A 41 0.30 15.40 0.56
CA SER A 41 1.47 14.93 1.29
C SER A 41 1.63 13.41 1.15
N ARG A 42 2.87 12.93 1.14
CA ARG A 42 3.17 11.48 1.11
C ARG A 42 2.52 10.74 2.29
N ASP A 43 2.50 11.35 3.48
CA ASP A 43 1.85 10.80 4.68
C ASP A 43 0.35 10.56 4.46
N THR A 44 -0.34 11.50 3.80
CA THR A 44 -1.77 11.33 3.43
C THR A 44 -1.99 10.14 2.50
N VAL A 45 -1.06 9.92 1.56
CA VAL A 45 -1.11 8.77 0.64
C VAL A 45 -0.83 7.48 1.39
N GLU A 46 0.21 7.43 2.23
CA GLU A 46 0.57 6.27 3.07
C GLU A 46 -0.58 5.84 3.99
N ARG A 47 -1.22 6.81 4.64
CA ARG A 47 -2.39 6.56 5.47
C ARG A 47 -3.57 6.02 4.65
N SER A 48 -3.83 6.59 3.47
CA SER A 48 -4.92 6.13 2.60
C SER A 48 -4.70 4.70 2.10
N VAL A 49 -3.46 4.32 1.78
CA VAL A 49 -3.08 2.95 1.39
C VAL A 49 -3.23 1.99 2.57
N THR A 50 -2.83 2.41 3.77
CA THR A 50 -2.97 1.62 4.99
C THR A 50 -4.43 1.37 5.34
N ASP A 51 -5.26 2.42 5.28
CA ASP A 51 -6.70 2.34 5.54
C ASP A 51 -7.38 1.44 4.50
N ALA A 52 -7.04 1.56 3.21
CA ALA A 52 -7.57 0.70 2.16
C ALA A 52 -7.23 -0.79 2.38
N TRP A 53 -6.00 -1.08 2.81
CA TRP A 53 -5.58 -2.45 3.17
C TRP A 53 -6.41 -2.98 4.35
N CYS A 54 -6.48 -2.23 5.45
CA CYS A 54 -7.25 -2.62 6.64
C CYS A 54 -8.74 -2.80 6.33
N CYS A 55 -9.33 -1.95 5.49
CA CYS A 55 -10.72 -2.09 5.05
C CYS A 55 -10.93 -3.38 4.23
N ALA A 56 -10.03 -3.70 3.30
CA ALA A 56 -10.13 -4.94 2.52
C ALA A 56 -9.99 -6.19 3.41
N GLU A 57 -9.04 -6.20 4.36
CA GLU A 57 -8.90 -7.26 5.36
C GLU A 57 -10.17 -7.41 6.21
N HIS A 58 -10.70 -6.29 6.70
CA HIS A 58 -11.90 -6.29 7.56
C HIS A 58 -13.15 -6.82 6.83
N LEU A 59 -13.26 -6.56 5.53
CA LEU A 59 -14.35 -7.06 4.68
C LEU A 59 -14.15 -8.53 4.28
N GLY A 60 -13.03 -9.16 4.65
CA GLY A 60 -12.72 -10.54 4.27
C GLY A 60 -12.41 -10.71 2.78
N LEU A 61 -11.99 -9.64 2.10
CA LEU A 61 -11.61 -9.69 0.70
C LEU A 61 -10.18 -10.23 0.56
N GLU A 62 -9.91 -10.87 -0.57
CA GLU A 62 -8.53 -11.19 -0.95
C GLU A 62 -7.78 -9.87 -1.20
N VAL A 63 -6.88 -9.52 -0.29
CA VAL A 63 -6.16 -8.26 -0.34
C VAL A 63 -5.04 -8.33 -1.35
N THR A 64 -5.25 -7.70 -2.50
CA THR A 64 -4.26 -7.58 -3.56
C THR A 64 -3.82 -6.12 -3.71
N PRO A 65 -2.60 -5.87 -4.21
CA PRO A 65 -2.13 -4.50 -4.45
C PRO A 65 -3.07 -3.70 -5.37
N ALA A 66 -3.65 -4.35 -6.38
CA ALA A 66 -4.57 -3.72 -7.31
C ALA A 66 -5.89 -3.28 -6.64
N LEU A 67 -6.42 -4.10 -5.72
CA LEU A 67 -7.60 -3.74 -4.94
C LEU A 67 -7.32 -2.56 -4.01
N VAL A 68 -6.21 -2.63 -3.27
CA VAL A 68 -5.78 -1.59 -2.33
C VAL A 68 -5.53 -0.28 -3.07
N GLU A 69 -4.85 -0.32 -4.21
CA GLU A 69 -4.61 0.86 -5.04
C GLU A 69 -5.92 1.51 -5.49
N ARG A 70 -6.89 0.71 -5.95
CA ARG A 70 -8.19 1.22 -6.39
C ARG A 70 -8.95 1.90 -5.27
N ILE A 71 -9.05 1.27 -4.09
CA ILE A 71 -9.75 1.85 -2.93
C ILE A 71 -9.05 3.14 -2.47
N ALA A 72 -7.72 3.11 -2.34
CA ALA A 72 -6.94 4.26 -1.91
C ALA A 72 -7.08 5.43 -2.88
N ARG A 73 -7.05 5.16 -4.20
CA ARG A 73 -7.26 6.17 -5.24
C ARG A 73 -8.62 6.86 -5.12
N GLU A 74 -9.70 6.11 -4.93
CA GLU A 74 -11.04 6.68 -4.73
C GLU A 74 -11.08 7.60 -3.50
N HIS A 75 -10.46 7.19 -2.38
CA HIS A 75 -10.35 8.03 -1.19
C HIS A 75 -9.57 9.32 -1.47
N LEU A 76 -8.43 9.23 -2.16
CA LEU A 76 -7.59 10.40 -2.47
C LEU A 76 -8.29 11.38 -3.43
N VAL A 77 -9.07 10.88 -4.40
CA VAL A 77 -9.94 11.73 -5.23
C VAL A 77 -10.94 12.50 -4.36
N GLY A 78 -11.56 11.83 -3.38
CA GLY A 78 -12.44 12.46 -2.40
C GLY A 78 -11.72 13.53 -1.56
N VAL A 79 -10.48 13.28 -1.14
CA VAL A 79 -9.66 14.26 -0.40
C VAL A 79 -9.40 15.49 -1.26
N VAL A 80 -8.93 15.33 -2.49
CA VAL A 80 -8.67 16.46 -3.41
C VAL A 80 -9.93 17.30 -3.62
N ASN A 81 -11.08 16.66 -3.84
CA ASN A 81 -12.34 17.34 -4.10
C ASN A 81 -12.97 18.00 -2.85
N SER A 82 -12.52 17.62 -1.64
CA SER A 82 -13.06 18.16 -0.39
C SER A 82 -12.22 19.29 0.21
N VAL A 83 -11.05 19.60 -0.36
CA VAL A 83 -10.28 20.78 0.04
C VAL A 83 -11.09 22.03 -0.29
N PRO A 84 -11.51 22.82 0.71
CA PRO A 84 -12.25 24.05 0.44
C PRO A 84 -11.36 25.01 -0.37
N PRO A 85 -11.92 25.74 -1.35
CA PRO A 85 -11.17 26.76 -2.05
C PRO A 85 -10.68 27.79 -1.03
N SER A 86 -9.36 27.90 -0.87
CA SER A 86 -8.72 28.87 0.02
C SER A 86 -8.82 30.26 -0.64
N GLY A 87 -10.01 30.86 -0.58
CA GLY A 87 -10.30 32.20 -1.09
C GLY A 87 -10.39 33.22 0.06
N PRO A 88 -9.95 34.48 -0.13
CA PRO A 88 -9.84 35.49 0.93
C PRO A 88 -11.19 36.11 1.36
N TRP A 89 -12.31 35.38 1.26
CA TRP A 89 -13.64 35.90 1.61
C TRP A 89 -14.54 34.84 2.27
N PHE A 90 -13.98 34.06 3.21
CA PHE A 90 -14.73 33.62 4.39
C PHE A 90 -14.36 34.52 5.58
#